data_AF-A0A819ZIC3-F1
#
_entry.id   AF-A0A819ZIC3-F1
#
_cell.length_a   1.000
_cell.length_b   1.000
_cell.length_c   1.000
_cell.angle_alpha   90.00
_cell.angle_beta   90.00
_cell.angle_gamma   90.00
#
_symmetry.space_group_name_H-M   'P 1'
#
loop_
_entity.id
_entity.type
_entity.pdbx_description
1 polymer ?
#
loop_
_entity_poly.entity_id
_entity_poly.type
_entity_poly.pdbx_seq_one_letter_code
_entity_poly.pdbx_strand_id
1 'polypeptide(L)'
;MAQLLHTLRQQVVPYPNDHFSGRGIVLTVGFNQLKFLKVNLKMIELTATKLSIQIWYTSSQISHDNMIELLRTAPSINASACCFITAQCRTLTQVWQLNATRVYNPKLDGLQTYGFPYKPAAIISATFSEVLFLDCDAFVTRDPEELFISDPMYLKFGALFYPDAHKSRQDPAVWTVFNTSCAEHEYEFDSAMILVDKRRVWNGLYLTKLMNDHNQVFYRHVTDGDKDTFRLAFRYMQIKYYLVMTPCSTGSFDGTRFCGLTLCKTDSLSQHIYINHIHLFKYENIKYSPITLGYTRIGLGDFYNNSYFFQHCQLYNGPTSCFHILKKYNEKMTQDNCYYGNISLEEIEDHAYMLNESLVSEKSKNNRVLMSKTNNFMPNFVENLIKYLK
;
A
#
# COMPACT_ATOMS: atom_id res chain seq x y z
N MET A 1 1.63 26.81 -9.86
CA MET A 1 1.24 25.39 -9.88
C MET A 1 0.48 24.99 -11.15
N ALA A 2 -0.66 25.61 -11.46
CA ALA A 2 -1.48 25.24 -12.63
C ALA A 2 -0.71 25.22 -13.97
N GLN A 3 0.11 26.25 -14.24
CA GLN A 3 0.96 26.30 -15.44
C GLN A 3 1.98 25.14 -15.47
N LEU A 4 2.61 24.82 -14.34
CA LEU A 4 3.53 23.69 -14.24
C LEU A 4 2.80 22.38 -14.55
N LEU A 5 1.64 22.15 -13.93
CA LEU A 5 0.85 20.93 -14.16
C LEU A 5 0.43 20.79 -15.63
N HIS A 6 0.04 21.90 -16.28
CA HIS A 6 -0.24 21.92 -17.71
C HIS A 6 0.99 21.54 -18.54
N THR A 7 2.16 22.11 -18.24
CA THR A 7 3.43 21.76 -18.90
C THR A 7 3.78 20.27 -18.70
N LEU A 8 3.63 19.73 -17.49
CA LEU A 8 3.91 18.32 -17.21
C LEU A 8 2.98 17.39 -17.99
N ARG A 9 1.69 17.75 -18.13
CA ARG A 9 0.76 16.98 -18.95
C ARG A 9 1.19 16.87 -20.41
N GLN A 10 1.80 17.92 -20.98
CA GLN A 10 2.32 17.88 -22.35
C GLN A 10 3.56 17.00 -22.51
N GLN A 11 4.22 16.63 -21.42
CA GLN A 11 5.39 15.73 -21.42
C GLN A 11 5.01 14.25 -21.31
N VAL A 12 3.72 13.93 -21.10
CA VAL A 12 3.24 12.55 -21.03
C VAL A 12 3.40 11.90 -22.40
N VAL A 13 4.23 10.86 -22.46
CA VAL A 13 4.46 10.10 -23.69
C VAL A 13 3.43 8.96 -23.83
N PRO A 14 3.14 8.50 -25.06
CA PRO A 14 2.26 7.35 -25.27
C PRO A 14 2.78 6.07 -24.60
N TYR A 15 1.87 5.16 -24.26
CA TYR A 15 2.19 3.84 -23.72
C TYR A 15 3.03 3.03 -24.73
N PRO A 16 4.22 2.52 -24.36
CA PRO A 16 5.06 1.73 -25.25
C PRO A 16 4.57 0.26 -25.31
N ASN A 17 3.73 -0.04 -26.30
CA ASN A 17 3.09 -1.36 -26.45
C ASN A 17 4.07 -2.55 -26.60
N ASP A 18 5.27 -2.29 -27.09
CA ASP A 18 6.32 -3.29 -27.36
C ASP A 18 7.22 -3.57 -26.14
N HIS A 19 7.09 -2.78 -25.07
CA HIS A 19 8.03 -2.83 -23.94
C HIS A 19 7.51 -3.61 -22.74
N PHE A 20 6.18 -3.69 -22.56
CA PHE A 20 5.57 -4.22 -21.35
C PHE A 20 4.73 -5.47 -21.63
N SER A 21 4.88 -6.49 -20.78
CA SER A 21 4.13 -7.74 -20.92
C SER A 21 3.93 -8.45 -19.59
N GLY A 22 2.80 -9.14 -19.44
CA GLY A 22 2.53 -9.99 -18.29
C GLY A 22 2.27 -9.22 -16.99
N ARG A 23 2.25 -9.98 -15.89
CA ARG A 23 1.94 -9.54 -14.54
C ARG A 23 3.15 -9.73 -13.65
N GLY A 24 3.35 -8.82 -12.69
CA GLY A 24 4.39 -9.01 -11.71
C GLY A 24 4.31 -8.07 -10.52
N ILE A 25 5.10 -8.41 -9.51
CA ILE A 25 5.26 -7.65 -8.29
C ILE A 25 6.44 -6.69 -8.47
N VAL A 26 6.25 -5.43 -8.09
CA VAL A 26 7.29 -4.41 -8.14
C VAL A 26 7.56 -3.90 -6.74
N LEU A 27 8.83 -3.94 -6.34
CA LEU A 27 9.31 -3.44 -5.05
C LEU A 27 10.29 -2.29 -5.29
N THR A 28 10.39 -1.37 -4.35
CA THR A 28 11.50 -0.41 -4.27
C THR A 28 12.21 -0.52 -2.95
N VAL A 29 13.53 -0.38 -2.94
CA VAL A 29 14.33 -0.46 -1.72
C VAL A 29 15.34 0.68 -1.63
N GLY A 30 15.36 1.34 -0.48
CA GLY A 30 16.44 2.25 -0.05
C GLY A 30 17.37 1.58 0.97
N PHE A 31 18.53 2.20 1.23
CA PHE A 31 19.59 1.63 2.08
C PHE A 31 19.09 1.20 3.48
N ASN A 32 18.26 2.03 4.12
CA ASN A 32 17.71 1.72 5.46
C ASN A 32 16.58 0.68 5.46
N GLN A 33 16.20 0.15 4.29
CA GLN A 33 15.07 -0.75 4.11
C GLN A 33 15.48 -2.19 3.76
N LEU A 34 16.78 -2.49 3.66
CA LEU A 34 17.26 -3.84 3.27
C LEU A 34 16.72 -4.95 4.18
N LYS A 35 16.59 -4.68 5.49
CA LYS A 35 15.98 -5.63 6.44
C LYS A 35 14.52 -5.93 6.10
N PHE A 36 13.75 -4.92 5.69
CA PHE A 36 12.34 -5.08 5.32
C PHE A 36 12.22 -5.86 4.02
N LEU A 37 13.05 -5.53 3.03
CA LEU A 37 13.10 -6.27 1.78
C LEU A 37 13.39 -7.75 2.01
N LYS A 38 14.38 -8.10 2.85
CA LYS A 38 14.68 -9.50 3.20
C LYS A 38 13.45 -10.25 3.70
N VAL A 39 12.72 -9.65 4.66
CA VAL A 39 11.50 -10.24 5.19
C VAL A 39 10.42 -10.32 4.12
N ASN A 40 10.26 -9.28 3.30
CA ASN A 40 9.26 -9.24 2.25
C ASN A 40 9.46 -10.36 1.23
N LEU A 41 10.69 -10.56 0.75
CA LEU A 41 11.02 -11.67 -0.15
C LEU A 41 10.72 -13.03 0.47
N LYS A 42 10.99 -13.21 1.78
CA LYS A 42 10.62 -14.44 2.49
C LYS A 42 9.11 -14.63 2.61
N MET A 43 8.37 -13.56 2.89
CA MET A 43 6.91 -13.63 2.98
C MET A 43 6.29 -13.91 1.61
N ILE A 44 6.81 -13.34 0.53
CA ILE A 44 6.39 -13.67 -0.85
C ILE A 44 6.73 -15.13 -1.19
N GLU A 45 7.90 -15.64 -0.80
CA GLU A 45 8.28 -17.04 -1.03
C GLU A 45 7.28 -18.02 -0.38
N LEU A 46 6.76 -17.68 0.79
CA LEU A 46 5.77 -18.50 1.50
C LEU A 46 4.39 -18.55 0.81
N THR A 47 4.05 -17.59 -0.05
CA THR A 47 2.79 -17.63 -0.81
C THR A 47 2.85 -18.57 -2.01
N ALA A 48 4.06 -19.05 -2.37
CA ALA A 48 4.31 -19.89 -3.54
C ALA A 48 3.85 -19.28 -4.89
N THR A 49 3.67 -17.96 -4.93
CA THR A 49 3.23 -17.23 -6.12
C THR A 49 4.11 -17.51 -7.33
N LYS A 50 3.49 -17.52 -8.52
CA LYS A 50 4.19 -17.63 -9.81
C LYS A 50 4.51 -16.29 -10.45
N LEU A 51 4.02 -15.20 -9.86
CA LEU A 51 4.33 -13.85 -10.33
C LEU A 51 5.82 -13.58 -10.28
N SER A 52 6.32 -12.94 -11.33
CA SER A 52 7.71 -12.48 -11.39
C SER A 52 7.86 -11.20 -10.58
N ILE A 53 9.02 -11.01 -9.96
CA ILE A 53 9.29 -9.90 -9.04
C ILE A 53 10.44 -9.05 -9.60
N GLN A 54 10.24 -7.74 -9.64
CA GLN A 54 11.27 -6.76 -9.95
C GLN A 54 11.49 -5.83 -8.77
N ILE A 55 12.69 -5.88 -8.20
CA ILE A 55 13.11 -5.00 -7.12
C ILE A 55 13.96 -3.88 -7.68
N TRP A 56 13.47 -2.65 -7.55
CA TRP A 56 14.11 -1.46 -8.07
C TRP A 56 14.93 -0.75 -6.99
N TYR A 57 16.17 -0.44 -7.32
CA TYR A 57 17.10 0.23 -6.41
C TYR A 57 18.01 1.22 -7.16
N THR A 58 18.73 2.03 -6.41
CA THR A 58 19.78 2.90 -6.95
C THR A 58 21.16 2.42 -6.52
N SER A 59 22.08 2.26 -7.48
CA SER A 59 23.46 1.88 -7.21
C SER A 59 24.26 2.96 -6.46
N SER A 60 23.70 4.16 -6.30
CA SER A 60 24.28 5.20 -5.44
C SER A 60 24.10 4.94 -3.94
N GLN A 61 23.16 4.07 -3.55
CA GLN A 61 22.84 3.78 -2.15
C GLN A 61 23.05 2.31 -1.79
N ILE A 62 22.86 1.39 -2.75
CA ILE A 62 22.88 -0.05 -2.50
C ILE A 62 23.78 -0.71 -3.54
N SER A 63 24.74 -1.53 -3.08
CA SER A 63 25.61 -2.28 -3.98
C SER A 63 24.86 -3.42 -4.67
N HIS A 64 25.35 -3.83 -5.84
CA HIS A 64 24.81 -5.00 -6.53
C HIS A 64 24.94 -6.27 -5.68
N ASP A 65 25.99 -6.39 -4.89
CA ASP A 65 26.25 -7.56 -4.04
C ASP A 65 25.23 -7.66 -2.90
N ASN A 66 24.83 -6.54 -2.30
CA ASN A 66 23.75 -6.53 -1.31
C ASN A 66 22.44 -7.03 -1.90
N MET A 67 22.11 -6.63 -3.14
CA MET A 67 20.90 -7.10 -3.81
C MET A 67 20.95 -8.60 -4.08
N ILE A 68 22.09 -9.13 -4.53
CA ILE A 68 22.27 -10.57 -4.75
C ILE A 68 22.16 -11.35 -3.43
N GLU A 69 22.74 -10.85 -2.34
CA GLU A 69 22.61 -11.47 -1.01
C GLU A 69 21.15 -11.54 -0.57
N LEU A 70 20.38 -10.47 -0.78
CA LEU A 70 18.94 -10.45 -0.50
C LEU A 70 18.16 -11.46 -1.35
N LEU A 71 18.45 -11.56 -2.65
CA LEU A 71 17.82 -12.55 -3.53
C LEU A 71 18.10 -13.99 -3.06
N ARG A 72 19.32 -14.28 -2.55
CA ARG A 72 19.65 -15.61 -2.02
C ARG A 72 18.82 -15.99 -0.79
N THR A 73 18.23 -15.01 -0.10
CA THR A 73 17.38 -15.31 1.03
C THR A 73 16.08 -15.97 0.60
N ALA A 74 15.59 -15.77 -0.62
CA ALA A 74 14.37 -16.38 -1.14
C ALA A 74 14.64 -16.99 -2.52
N PRO A 75 15.35 -18.13 -2.62
CA PRO A 75 15.78 -18.69 -3.90
C PRO A 75 14.63 -19.28 -4.73
N SER A 76 13.46 -19.53 -4.14
CA SER A 76 12.35 -20.22 -4.82
C SER A 76 11.44 -19.29 -5.61
N ILE A 77 11.59 -17.96 -5.45
CA ILE A 77 10.81 -16.96 -6.17
C ILE A 77 11.54 -16.51 -7.43
N ASN A 78 10.76 -16.18 -8.47
CA ASN A 78 11.30 -15.59 -9.70
C ASN A 78 11.54 -14.09 -9.52
N ALA A 79 12.66 -13.74 -8.88
CA ALA A 79 13.01 -12.37 -8.52
C ALA A 79 14.24 -11.84 -9.25
N SER A 80 14.17 -10.57 -9.64
CA SER A 80 15.26 -9.83 -10.27
C SER A 80 15.45 -8.46 -9.63
N ALA A 81 16.70 -8.06 -9.44
CA ALA A 81 17.07 -6.73 -8.97
C ALA A 81 17.43 -5.84 -10.17
N CYS A 82 16.76 -4.70 -10.30
CA CYS A 82 16.90 -3.75 -11.39
C CYS A 82 17.38 -2.40 -10.88
N CYS A 83 18.43 -1.86 -11.50
CA CYS A 83 19.03 -0.59 -11.10
C CYS A 83 18.52 0.55 -11.97
N PHE A 84 18.02 1.62 -11.35
CA PHE A 84 17.57 2.82 -12.07
C PHE A 84 18.70 3.50 -12.86
N ILE A 85 19.90 3.56 -12.28
CA ILE A 85 21.02 4.31 -12.86
C ILE A 85 21.63 3.56 -14.05
N THR A 86 21.85 2.26 -13.91
CA THR A 86 22.56 1.46 -14.92
C THR A 86 21.63 0.81 -15.93
N ALA A 87 20.31 0.83 -15.68
CA ALA A 87 19.30 0.08 -16.43
C ALA A 87 19.54 -1.45 -16.45
N GLN A 88 20.44 -1.95 -15.61
CA GLN A 88 20.76 -3.38 -15.54
C GLN A 88 19.81 -4.09 -14.59
N CYS A 89 19.29 -5.23 -15.02
CA CYS A 89 18.57 -6.18 -14.17
C CYS A 89 19.37 -7.47 -14.02
N ARG A 90 19.18 -8.14 -12.89
CA ARG A 90 19.88 -9.39 -12.57
C ARG A 90 19.07 -10.32 -11.69
N THR A 91 19.22 -11.61 -11.92
CA THR A 91 18.83 -12.69 -11.00
C THR A 91 20.08 -13.26 -10.31
N LEU A 92 19.94 -14.38 -9.61
CA LEU A 92 21.07 -15.14 -9.07
C LEU A 92 22.00 -15.71 -10.14
N THR A 93 21.51 -15.87 -11.37
CA THR A 93 22.22 -16.58 -12.45
C THR A 93 22.37 -15.78 -13.74
N GLN A 94 21.58 -14.73 -13.93
CA GLN A 94 21.52 -13.98 -15.19
C GLN A 94 21.63 -12.49 -14.96
N VAL A 95 22.17 -11.78 -15.95
CA VAL A 95 22.27 -10.32 -16.00
C VAL A 95 21.89 -9.87 -17.40
N TRP A 96 21.05 -8.84 -17.50
CA TRP A 96 20.65 -8.25 -18.78
C TRP A 96 20.47 -6.75 -18.66
N GLN A 97 20.47 -6.06 -19.80
CA GLN A 97 20.26 -4.62 -19.88
C GLN A 97 18.84 -4.31 -20.36
N LEU A 98 18.17 -3.39 -19.67
CA LEU A 98 16.94 -2.78 -20.16
C LEU A 98 17.28 -1.64 -21.13
N ASN A 99 16.29 -1.25 -21.93
CA ASN A 99 16.40 -0.02 -22.70
C ASN A 99 16.39 1.18 -21.74
N ALA A 100 17.53 1.86 -21.61
CA ALA A 100 17.70 2.98 -20.69
C ALA A 100 16.72 4.14 -20.93
N THR A 101 16.22 4.33 -22.17
CA THR A 101 15.19 5.34 -22.49
C THR A 101 13.81 5.00 -21.90
N ARG A 102 13.62 3.76 -21.45
CA ARG A 102 12.40 3.24 -20.80
C ARG A 102 12.60 2.99 -19.30
N VAL A 103 13.79 3.31 -18.78
CA VAL A 103 14.05 3.33 -17.34
C VAL A 103 13.93 4.76 -16.85
N TYR A 104 12.93 5.00 -16.03
CA TYR A 104 12.57 6.32 -15.54
C TYR A 104 13.23 6.55 -14.18
N ASN A 105 14.50 6.97 -14.19
CA ASN A 105 15.22 7.27 -12.95
C ASN A 105 14.49 8.35 -12.14
N PRO A 106 14.22 8.15 -10.84
CA PRO A 106 13.64 9.18 -10.00
C PRO A 106 14.60 10.37 -9.86
N LYS A 107 14.07 11.58 -9.97
CA LYS A 107 14.87 12.78 -9.71
C LYS A 107 15.04 12.99 -8.20
N LEU A 108 16.28 12.84 -7.72
CA LEU A 108 16.67 13.08 -6.34
C LEU A 108 17.40 14.42 -6.27
N ASP A 109 16.73 15.47 -5.81
CA ASP A 109 17.41 16.73 -5.50
C ASP A 109 18.10 16.56 -4.14
N GLY A 110 19.34 17.05 -4.00
CA GLY A 110 20.30 16.74 -2.91
C GLY A 110 19.87 16.98 -1.45
N LEU A 111 18.62 17.37 -1.20
CA LEU A 111 17.97 17.32 0.10
C LEU A 111 17.49 15.86 0.33
N GLN A 112 18.42 14.99 0.73
CA GLN A 112 18.20 13.55 0.98
C GLN A 112 17.11 13.18 2.01
N THR A 113 16.37 14.14 2.54
CA THR A 113 15.65 13.93 3.80
C THR A 113 14.17 13.62 3.67
N TYR A 114 13.47 13.92 2.56
CA TYR A 114 12.02 13.68 2.51
C TYR A 114 11.51 13.34 1.09
N GLY A 115 11.22 12.06 0.85
CA GLY A 115 10.46 11.64 -0.33
C GLY A 115 10.74 10.22 -0.78
N PHE A 116 9.69 9.48 -1.13
CA PHE A 116 9.79 8.18 -1.82
C PHE A 116 9.41 8.32 -3.31
N PRO A 117 10.07 9.18 -4.13
CA PRO A 117 9.73 9.34 -5.55
C PRO A 117 10.00 8.08 -6.38
N TYR A 118 10.62 7.07 -5.78
CA TYR A 118 10.97 5.79 -6.41
C TYR A 118 9.74 5.00 -6.84
N LYS A 119 8.59 5.10 -6.15
CA LYS A 119 7.46 4.19 -6.39
C LYS A 119 6.85 4.37 -7.79
N PRO A 120 6.44 5.59 -8.21
CA PRO A 120 5.94 5.78 -9.57
C PRO A 120 7.00 5.43 -10.62
N ALA A 121 8.26 5.81 -10.38
CA ALA A 121 9.40 5.49 -11.23
C ALA A 121 9.58 3.98 -11.45
N ALA A 122 9.51 3.18 -10.37
CA ALA A 122 9.60 1.72 -10.44
C ALA A 122 8.43 1.12 -11.20
N ILE A 123 7.20 1.56 -10.92
CA ILE A 123 5.98 1.06 -11.60
C ILE A 123 6.10 1.25 -13.12
N ILE A 124 6.47 2.47 -13.57
CA ILE A 124 6.54 2.76 -14.99
C ILE A 124 7.78 2.15 -15.67
N SER A 125 8.87 1.89 -14.93
CA SER A 125 10.08 1.27 -15.48
C SER A 125 10.01 -0.26 -15.53
N ALA A 126 9.23 -0.88 -14.65
CA ALA A 126 9.09 -2.34 -14.58
C ALA A 126 8.55 -2.92 -15.90
N THR A 127 9.05 -4.07 -16.33
CA THR A 127 8.70 -4.63 -17.66
C THR A 127 7.33 -5.31 -17.72
N PHE A 128 6.57 -5.30 -16.62
CA PHE A 128 5.22 -5.88 -16.57
C PHE A 128 4.20 -4.93 -17.19
N SER A 129 3.14 -5.45 -17.85
CA SER A 129 2.00 -4.61 -18.27
C SER A 129 1.02 -4.37 -17.12
N GLU A 130 0.88 -5.34 -16.22
CA GLU A 130 0.06 -5.28 -15.03
C GLU A 130 0.97 -5.40 -13.79
N VAL A 131 0.88 -4.43 -12.88
CA VAL A 131 1.81 -4.28 -11.76
C VAL A 131 1.05 -4.31 -10.46
N LEU A 132 1.52 -5.15 -9.53
CA LEU A 132 1.28 -4.98 -8.09
C LEU A 132 2.52 -4.37 -7.48
N PHE A 133 2.47 -3.08 -7.15
CA PHE A 133 3.54 -2.43 -6.42
C PHE A 133 3.35 -2.64 -4.92
N LEU A 134 4.43 -2.97 -4.21
CA LEU A 134 4.49 -3.04 -2.75
C LEU A 134 5.66 -2.25 -2.20
N ASP A 135 5.43 -1.55 -1.09
CA ASP A 135 6.54 -1.08 -0.26
C ASP A 135 7.25 -2.28 0.39
N CYS A 136 8.54 -2.12 0.73
CA CYS A 136 9.29 -3.19 1.39
C CYS A 136 8.73 -3.61 2.75
N ASP A 137 7.98 -2.74 3.43
CA ASP A 137 7.28 -3.00 4.70
C ASP A 137 5.79 -3.35 4.53
N ALA A 138 5.36 -3.64 3.29
CA ALA A 138 4.04 -4.15 2.95
C ALA A 138 4.12 -5.65 2.60
N PHE A 139 3.75 -6.51 3.55
CA PHE A 139 3.93 -7.96 3.44
C PHE A 139 2.67 -8.62 2.90
N VAL A 140 2.85 -9.46 1.87
CA VAL A 140 1.78 -10.32 1.37
C VAL A 140 1.41 -11.39 2.40
N THR A 141 0.14 -11.74 2.41
CA THR A 141 -0.46 -12.71 3.33
C THR A 141 -1.00 -13.92 2.56
N ARG A 142 -1.19 -13.78 1.25
CA ARG A 142 -1.70 -14.77 0.29
C ARG A 142 -1.09 -14.51 -1.08
N ASP A 143 -1.20 -15.48 -1.99
CA ASP A 143 -0.81 -15.28 -3.39
C ASP A 143 -1.65 -14.15 -4.01
N PRO A 144 -1.05 -13.03 -4.44
CA PRO A 144 -1.80 -11.91 -4.98
C PRO A 144 -2.19 -12.06 -6.45
N GLU A 145 -1.85 -13.17 -7.12
CA GLU A 145 -2.19 -13.40 -8.53
C GLU A 145 -3.71 -13.31 -8.78
N GLU A 146 -4.52 -13.79 -7.83
CA GLU A 146 -5.98 -13.71 -7.88
C GLU A 146 -6.52 -12.28 -8.04
N LEU A 147 -5.84 -11.26 -7.48
CA LEU A 147 -6.27 -9.87 -7.66
C LEU A 147 -6.26 -9.44 -9.13
N PHE A 148 -5.39 -10.02 -9.96
CA PHE A 148 -5.34 -9.74 -11.39
C PHE A 148 -6.36 -10.55 -12.20
N ILE A 149 -6.81 -11.68 -11.67
CA ILE A 149 -7.65 -12.66 -12.38
C ILE A 149 -9.12 -12.46 -12.07
N SER A 150 -9.46 -12.30 -10.79
CA SER A 150 -10.82 -12.45 -10.28
C SER A 150 -11.38 -11.21 -9.59
N ASP A 151 -10.54 -10.22 -9.20
CA ASP A 151 -11.05 -9.00 -8.57
C ASP A 151 -11.91 -8.17 -9.54
N PRO A 152 -13.21 -7.98 -9.26
CA PRO A 152 -14.13 -7.39 -10.22
C PRO A 152 -13.85 -5.91 -10.47
N MET A 153 -13.35 -5.17 -9.48
CA MET A 153 -13.07 -3.75 -9.64
C MET A 153 -11.74 -3.51 -10.34
N TYR A 154 -10.75 -4.39 -10.15
CA TYR A 154 -9.54 -4.38 -10.96
C TYR A 154 -9.87 -4.63 -12.42
N LEU A 155 -10.62 -5.69 -12.71
CA LEU A 155 -11.03 -6.02 -14.09
C LEU A 155 -11.83 -4.87 -14.71
N LYS A 156 -12.69 -4.19 -13.93
CA LYS A 156 -13.49 -3.06 -14.41
C LYS A 156 -12.70 -1.79 -14.64
N PHE A 157 -11.79 -1.40 -13.75
CA PHE A 157 -11.13 -0.10 -13.78
C PHE A 157 -9.67 -0.14 -14.26
N GLY A 158 -8.99 -1.27 -14.09
CA GLY A 158 -7.56 -1.43 -14.36
C GLY A 158 -6.68 -0.72 -13.32
N ALA A 159 -7.25 -0.25 -12.21
CA ALA A 159 -6.50 0.37 -11.12
C ALA A 159 -7.27 0.21 -9.80
N LEU A 160 -6.64 -0.47 -8.84
CA LEU A 160 -7.05 -0.50 -7.44
C LEU A 160 -6.05 0.31 -6.60
N PHE A 161 -6.61 1.21 -5.81
CA PHE A 161 -5.91 1.95 -4.77
C PHE A 161 -6.58 1.70 -3.42
N TYR A 162 -5.89 2.09 -2.36
CA TYR A 162 -6.35 1.90 -0.99
C TYR A 162 -6.26 3.20 -0.21
N PRO A 163 -7.20 3.46 0.70
CA PRO A 163 -7.19 4.67 1.50
C PRO A 163 -6.03 4.64 2.51
N ASP A 164 -5.43 5.81 2.72
CA ASP A 164 -4.67 6.15 3.92
C ASP A 164 -5.65 6.37 5.08
N ALA A 165 -5.13 6.44 6.31
CA ALA A 165 -5.93 6.84 7.46
C ALA A 165 -6.27 8.33 7.46
N HIS A 166 -5.55 9.13 6.68
CA HIS A 166 -5.78 10.56 6.52
C HIS A 166 -6.78 10.85 5.40
N LYS A 167 -7.76 11.70 5.71
CA LYS A 167 -8.57 12.37 4.69
C LYS A 167 -7.82 13.57 4.14
N SER A 168 -8.17 13.95 2.92
CA SER A 168 -7.68 15.16 2.27
C SER A 168 -7.72 16.35 3.24
N ARG A 169 -6.55 16.93 3.52
CA ARG A 169 -6.38 18.21 4.23
C ARG A 169 -5.89 19.31 3.28
N GLN A 170 -6.06 19.10 1.97
CA GLN A 170 -5.56 20.05 0.99
C GLN A 170 -6.32 21.36 1.05
N ASP A 171 -5.57 22.46 0.91
CA ASP A 171 -6.16 23.78 0.69
C ASP A 171 -7.16 23.70 -0.47
N PRO A 172 -8.37 24.29 -0.36
CA PRO A 172 -9.36 24.27 -1.42
C PRO A 172 -8.82 24.71 -2.80
N ALA A 173 -7.81 25.58 -2.83
CA ALA A 173 -7.13 26.02 -4.05
C ALA A 173 -6.45 24.87 -4.82
N VAL A 174 -6.05 23.78 -4.15
CA VAL A 174 -5.50 22.58 -4.81
C VAL A 174 -6.51 22.02 -5.79
N TRP A 175 -7.78 21.91 -5.43
CA TRP A 175 -8.80 21.32 -6.30
C TRP A 175 -9.02 22.14 -7.58
N THR A 176 -8.95 23.47 -7.47
CA THR A 176 -8.97 24.37 -8.63
C THR A 176 -7.77 24.15 -9.55
N VAL A 177 -6.56 23.99 -8.98
CA VAL A 177 -5.34 23.69 -9.76
C VAL A 177 -5.45 22.37 -10.52
N PHE A 178 -6.03 21.35 -9.90
CA PHE A 178 -6.22 20.03 -10.50
C PHE A 178 -7.53 19.91 -11.30
N ASN A 179 -8.22 21.04 -11.53
CA ASN A 179 -9.46 21.13 -12.29
C ASN A 179 -10.49 20.05 -11.90
N THR A 180 -10.70 19.90 -10.59
CA THR A 180 -11.52 18.84 -10.03
C THR A 180 -12.43 19.40 -8.95
N SER A 181 -13.58 18.74 -8.74
CA SER A 181 -14.47 19.07 -7.62
C SER A 181 -13.73 18.95 -6.29
N CYS A 182 -14.00 19.88 -5.36
CA CYS A 182 -13.52 19.79 -3.99
C CYS A 182 -14.00 18.47 -3.37
N ALA A 183 -13.08 17.73 -2.73
CA ALA A 183 -13.38 16.44 -2.12
C ALA A 183 -12.81 16.38 -0.69
N GLU A 184 -13.32 17.25 0.18
CA GLU A 184 -12.88 17.43 1.59
C GLU A 184 -13.07 16.19 2.47
N HIS A 185 -13.79 15.18 1.99
CA HIS A 185 -14.07 13.95 2.71
C HIS A 185 -13.48 12.70 2.06
N GLU A 186 -12.75 12.86 0.94
CA GLU A 186 -12.06 11.76 0.27
C GLU A 186 -10.79 11.40 1.04
N TYR A 187 -10.50 10.11 1.15
CA TYR A 187 -9.25 9.63 1.72
C TYR A 187 -8.09 9.85 0.76
N GLU A 188 -6.94 10.22 1.31
CA GLU A 188 -5.69 10.16 0.55
C GLU A 188 -5.37 8.70 0.21
N PHE A 189 -4.49 8.48 -0.77
CA PHE A 189 -4.06 7.11 -1.08
C PHE A 189 -2.92 6.68 -0.17
N ASP A 190 -2.98 5.42 0.29
CA ASP A 190 -1.83 4.70 0.82
C ASP A 190 -1.13 3.97 -0.33
N SER A 191 0.05 4.47 -0.71
CA SER A 191 0.84 3.93 -1.82
C SER A 191 1.67 2.69 -1.46
N ALA A 192 1.51 2.11 -0.26
CA ALA A 192 2.19 0.88 0.11
C ALA A 192 1.70 -0.35 -0.67
N MET A 193 0.51 -0.26 -1.28
CA MET A 193 -0.01 -1.24 -2.23
C MET A 193 -0.71 -0.51 -3.37
N ILE A 194 -0.32 -0.78 -4.61
CA ILE A 194 -0.97 -0.24 -5.81
C ILE A 194 -1.10 -1.37 -6.83
N LEU A 195 -2.30 -1.61 -7.35
CA LEU A 195 -2.54 -2.60 -8.40
C LEU A 195 -3.01 -1.90 -9.67
N VAL A 196 -2.24 -1.97 -10.76
CA VAL A 196 -2.54 -1.21 -11.98
C VAL A 196 -2.27 -2.00 -13.25
N ASP A 197 -3.14 -1.86 -14.24
CA ASP A 197 -2.89 -2.19 -15.64
C ASP A 197 -2.36 -0.94 -16.34
N LYS A 198 -1.06 -0.92 -16.62
CA LYS A 198 -0.40 0.24 -17.21
C LYS A 198 -0.98 0.62 -18.57
N ARG A 199 -1.50 -0.34 -19.36
CA ARG A 199 -2.11 -0.06 -20.67
C ARG A 199 -3.30 0.89 -20.54
N ARG A 200 -4.05 0.75 -19.43
CA ARG A 200 -5.31 1.45 -19.19
C ARG A 200 -5.13 2.77 -18.47
N VAL A 201 -4.09 2.88 -17.64
CA VAL A 201 -3.89 4.05 -16.77
C VAL A 201 -2.54 4.74 -16.95
N TRP A 202 -1.82 4.45 -18.04
CA TRP A 202 -0.48 4.96 -18.32
C TRP A 202 -0.33 6.46 -18.10
N ASN A 203 -1.25 7.24 -18.66
CA ASN A 203 -1.17 8.70 -18.62
C ASN A 203 -1.23 9.24 -17.17
N GLY A 204 -1.98 8.57 -16.29
CA GLY A 204 -2.05 8.89 -14.88
C GLY A 204 -0.74 8.57 -14.18
N LEU A 205 -0.23 7.35 -14.38
CA LEU A 205 1.05 6.92 -13.80
C LEU A 205 2.23 7.78 -14.25
N TYR A 206 2.27 8.15 -15.52
CA TYR A 206 3.34 8.99 -16.06
C TYR A 206 3.29 10.40 -15.47
N LEU A 207 2.09 11.00 -15.39
CA LEU A 207 1.94 12.29 -14.73
C LEU A 207 2.28 12.21 -13.24
N THR A 208 1.88 11.15 -12.54
CA THR A 208 2.31 10.88 -11.17
C THR A 208 3.82 10.93 -11.07
N LYS A 209 4.54 10.19 -11.92
CA LYS A 209 6.01 10.21 -11.94
C LYS A 209 6.56 11.60 -12.16
N LEU A 210 6.03 12.36 -13.14
CA LEU A 210 6.49 13.74 -13.39
C LEU A 210 6.25 14.66 -12.18
N MET A 211 5.14 14.50 -11.46
CA MET A 211 4.87 15.23 -10.22
C MET A 211 5.90 14.87 -9.13
N ASN A 212 6.28 13.60 -9.02
CA ASN A 212 7.27 13.13 -8.05
C ASN A 212 8.70 13.59 -8.38
N ASP A 213 9.04 13.74 -9.66
CA ASP A 213 10.29 14.39 -10.10
C ASP A 213 10.33 15.88 -9.75
N HIS A 214 9.18 16.48 -9.46
CA HIS A 214 9.03 17.86 -8.99
C HIS A 214 8.60 17.90 -7.52
N ASN A 215 9.10 16.95 -6.72
CA ASN A 215 8.76 16.78 -5.30
C ASN A 215 8.90 18.07 -4.47
N GLN A 216 9.88 18.93 -4.75
CA GLN A 216 10.09 20.21 -4.09
C GLN A 216 8.89 21.16 -4.21
N VAL A 217 8.09 20.99 -5.27
CA VAL A 217 6.86 21.74 -5.50
C VAL A 217 5.67 20.97 -4.96
N PHE A 218 5.51 19.70 -5.31
CA PHE A 218 4.30 18.95 -4.96
C PHE A 218 4.27 18.53 -3.49
N TYR A 219 5.38 18.06 -2.90
CA TYR A 219 5.39 17.64 -1.49
C TYR A 219 5.34 18.82 -0.53
N ARG A 220 5.87 19.98 -0.95
CA ARG A 220 5.86 21.16 -0.10
C ARG A 220 4.51 21.85 -0.06
N HIS A 221 3.75 21.79 -1.16
CA HIS A 221 2.58 22.64 -1.35
C HIS A 221 1.28 21.89 -1.61
N VAL A 222 1.31 20.57 -1.82
CA VAL A 222 0.14 19.82 -2.30
C VAL A 222 -0.09 18.53 -1.51
N THR A 223 0.96 17.72 -1.32
CA THR A 223 0.85 16.38 -0.74
C THR A 223 1.88 16.17 0.36
N ASP A 224 1.62 15.27 1.31
CA ASP A 224 2.64 14.84 2.29
C ASP A 224 3.45 13.65 1.75
N GLY A 225 4.14 13.88 0.62
CA GLY A 225 4.96 12.86 -0.08
C GLY A 225 4.34 12.31 -1.38
N ASP A 226 4.86 11.16 -1.82
CA ASP A 226 4.52 10.53 -3.11
C ASP A 226 3.07 10.06 -3.17
N LYS A 227 2.54 9.56 -2.05
CA LYS A 227 1.36 8.70 -2.01
C LYS A 227 0.13 9.30 -2.68
N ASP A 228 -0.14 10.57 -2.41
CA ASP A 228 -1.37 11.22 -2.84
C ASP A 228 -1.24 11.88 -4.22
N THR A 229 -0.03 11.90 -4.79
CA THR A 229 0.18 12.36 -6.17
C THR A 229 -0.52 11.44 -7.18
N PHE A 230 -0.68 10.16 -6.88
CA PHE A 230 -1.45 9.21 -7.70
C PHE A 230 -2.90 9.67 -7.84
N ARG A 231 -3.57 9.95 -6.72
CA ARG A 231 -4.98 10.39 -6.70
C ARG A 231 -5.15 11.68 -7.51
N LEU A 232 -4.30 12.66 -7.26
CA LEU A 232 -4.38 13.97 -7.91
C LEU A 232 -4.06 13.89 -9.41
N ALA A 233 -3.05 13.12 -9.82
CA ALA A 233 -2.75 12.90 -11.23
C ALA A 233 -3.90 12.21 -11.97
N PHE A 234 -4.49 11.16 -11.36
CA PHE A 234 -5.61 10.43 -11.96
C PHE A 234 -6.85 11.32 -12.09
N ARG A 235 -7.14 12.15 -11.08
CA ARG A 235 -8.22 13.16 -11.17
C ARG A 235 -7.98 14.16 -12.29
N TYR A 236 -6.79 14.74 -12.38
CA TYR A 236 -6.46 15.72 -13.41
C TYR A 236 -6.52 15.15 -14.83
N MET A 237 -6.12 13.89 -14.99
CA MET A 237 -6.18 13.16 -16.26
C MET A 237 -7.55 12.52 -16.52
N GLN A 238 -8.51 12.66 -15.59
CA GLN A 238 -9.86 12.07 -15.64
C GLN A 238 -9.84 10.55 -15.83
N ILE A 239 -8.84 9.88 -15.23
CA ILE A 239 -8.69 8.43 -15.27
C ILE A 239 -9.47 7.84 -14.12
N LYS A 240 -10.40 6.93 -14.45
CA LYS A 240 -11.19 6.23 -13.45
C LYS A 240 -10.33 5.16 -12.75
N TYR A 241 -10.52 5.03 -11.45
CA TYR A 241 -9.91 4.03 -10.60
C TYR A 241 -10.94 3.54 -9.57
N TYR A 242 -10.64 2.43 -8.91
CA TYR A 242 -11.39 2.01 -7.73
C TYR A 242 -10.56 2.21 -6.47
N LEU A 243 -11.17 2.82 -5.46
CA LEU A 243 -10.60 2.95 -4.12
C LEU A 243 -11.27 1.91 -3.22
N VAL A 244 -10.50 0.94 -2.73
CA VAL A 244 -11.00 -0.12 -1.84
C VAL A 244 -11.20 0.48 -0.45
N MET A 245 -12.40 1.00 -0.19
CA MET A 245 -12.73 1.81 0.98
C MET A 245 -12.87 1.04 2.29
N THR A 246 -12.65 -0.28 2.29
CA THR A 246 -12.84 -1.14 3.45
C THR A 246 -11.83 -0.84 4.55
N PRO A 247 -12.25 -0.33 5.71
CA PRO A 247 -11.38 -0.15 6.87
C PRO A 247 -10.82 -1.50 7.31
N CYS A 248 -9.49 -1.63 7.31
CA CYS A 248 -8.81 -2.86 7.68
C CYS A 248 -7.56 -2.52 8.49
N SER A 249 -7.46 -3.04 9.71
CA SER A 249 -6.23 -2.97 10.48
C SER A 249 -5.94 -4.20 11.30
N THR A 250 -4.65 -4.47 11.46
CA THR A 250 -4.09 -5.55 12.26
C THR A 250 -3.43 -4.94 13.50
N GLY A 251 -3.80 -5.40 14.71
CA GLY A 251 -3.27 -4.84 15.96
C GLY A 251 -3.79 -5.52 17.23
N SER A 252 -3.48 -5.00 18.41
CA SER A 252 -3.82 -5.67 19.67
C SER A 252 -5.24 -5.36 20.17
N PHE A 253 -5.87 -6.34 20.81
CA PHE A 253 -7.12 -6.16 21.56
C PHE A 253 -6.92 -6.55 23.02
N ASP A 254 -7.20 -5.62 23.94
CA ASP A 254 -7.00 -5.81 25.39
C ASP A 254 -8.25 -6.31 26.14
N GLY A 255 -9.32 -6.64 25.42
CA GLY A 255 -10.63 -6.98 25.99
C GLY A 255 -11.62 -5.81 25.98
N THR A 256 -11.15 -4.57 25.81
CA THR A 256 -12.01 -3.38 25.82
C THR A 256 -11.75 -2.44 24.65
N ARG A 257 -10.52 -2.46 24.11
CA ARG A 257 -10.07 -1.55 23.06
C ARG A 257 -9.23 -2.29 22.04
N PHE A 258 -9.42 -1.92 20.78
CA PHE A 258 -8.57 -2.33 19.67
C PHE A 258 -7.60 -1.21 19.34
N CYS A 259 -6.31 -1.52 19.30
CA CYS A 259 -5.25 -0.63 18.78
C CYS A 259 -4.64 -1.29 17.54
N GLY A 260 -5.05 -0.84 16.36
CA GLY A 260 -4.46 -1.21 15.08
C GLY A 260 -3.06 -0.63 14.91
N LEU A 261 -2.06 -1.43 14.58
CA LEU A 261 -0.68 -0.97 14.38
C LEU A 261 -0.21 -1.11 12.93
N THR A 262 -1.07 -1.66 12.08
CA THR A 262 -0.79 -2.08 10.71
C THR A 262 -2.04 -1.86 9.87
N LEU A 263 -1.89 -1.27 8.69
CA LEU A 263 -2.98 -1.14 7.73
C LEU A 263 -3.05 -2.43 6.92
N CYS A 264 -4.20 -3.08 6.88
CA CYS A 264 -4.38 -4.22 5.97
C CYS A 264 -5.12 -3.81 4.69
N LYS A 265 -4.93 -4.58 3.63
CA LYS A 265 -5.47 -4.31 2.29
C LYS A 265 -6.20 -5.54 1.78
N THR A 266 -7.43 -5.36 1.32
CA THR A 266 -8.31 -6.44 0.89
C THR A 266 -8.47 -6.48 -0.63
N ASP A 267 -9.14 -7.51 -1.15
CA ASP A 267 -9.81 -7.38 -2.46
C ASP A 267 -10.94 -6.34 -2.39
N SER A 268 -11.47 -5.96 -3.55
CA SER A 268 -12.55 -4.99 -3.69
C SER A 268 -13.89 -5.45 -3.13
N LEU A 269 -14.06 -6.75 -2.89
CA LEU A 269 -15.23 -7.35 -2.23
C LEU A 269 -15.03 -7.50 -0.72
N SER A 270 -13.85 -7.16 -0.19
CA SER A 270 -13.47 -7.31 1.22
C SER A 270 -13.51 -8.77 1.72
N GLN A 271 -13.38 -9.74 0.82
CA GLN A 271 -13.49 -11.16 1.17
C GLN A 271 -12.18 -11.70 1.72
N HIS A 272 -11.06 -11.23 1.17
CA HIS A 272 -9.74 -11.70 1.54
C HIS A 272 -8.80 -10.53 1.80
N ILE A 273 -7.92 -10.73 2.78
CA ILE A 273 -6.82 -9.83 3.09
C ILE A 273 -5.59 -10.34 2.35
N TYR A 274 -4.97 -9.45 1.59
CA TYR A 274 -3.80 -9.76 0.78
C TYR A 274 -2.52 -9.18 1.38
N ILE A 275 -2.58 -8.03 2.06
CA ILE A 275 -1.39 -7.28 2.45
C ILE A 275 -1.53 -6.65 3.83
N ASN A 276 -0.44 -6.66 4.58
CA ASN A 276 -0.25 -5.90 5.81
C ASN A 276 0.87 -4.87 5.63
N HIS A 277 0.53 -3.59 5.62
CA HIS A 277 1.47 -2.46 5.63
C HIS A 277 1.80 -2.10 7.09
N ILE A 278 2.99 -2.52 7.53
CA ILE A 278 3.36 -2.48 8.95
C ILE A 278 4.07 -1.16 9.28
N HIS A 279 3.32 -0.21 9.83
CA HIS A 279 3.86 1.08 10.28
C HIS A 279 4.74 0.93 11.53
N LEU A 280 4.50 -0.11 12.33
CA LEU A 280 5.12 -0.28 13.65
C LEU A 280 6.64 -0.43 13.61
N PHE A 281 7.20 -0.98 12.54
CA PHE A 281 8.66 -1.14 12.40
C PHE A 281 9.43 0.17 12.20
N LYS A 282 8.72 1.28 11.96
CA LYS A 282 9.31 2.61 11.87
C LYS A 282 9.63 3.20 13.25
N TYR A 283 9.19 2.55 14.33
CA TYR A 283 9.43 2.97 15.71
C TYR A 283 10.42 2.03 16.41
N GLU A 284 11.58 2.55 16.81
CA GLU A 284 12.72 1.75 17.33
C GLU A 284 12.47 1.12 18.72
N ASN A 285 11.43 1.55 19.44
CA ASN A 285 11.23 1.21 20.86
C ASN A 285 10.28 0.03 21.12
N ILE A 286 9.77 -0.64 20.08
CA ILE A 286 8.72 -1.67 20.24
C ILE A 286 9.33 -3.05 20.09
N LYS A 287 9.42 -3.79 21.20
CA LYS A 287 9.89 -5.18 21.24
C LYS A 287 8.77 -6.13 20.81
N TYR A 288 8.98 -6.83 19.70
CA TYR A 288 8.11 -7.89 19.23
C TYR A 288 8.27 -9.12 20.12
N SER A 289 7.18 -9.55 20.74
CA SER A 289 7.12 -10.83 21.46
C SER A 289 5.90 -11.62 21.00
N PRO A 290 5.93 -12.96 21.08
CA PRO A 290 4.75 -13.79 20.85
C PRO A 290 3.57 -13.40 21.74
N ILE A 291 3.82 -12.81 22.91
CA ILE A 291 2.78 -12.31 23.82
C ILE A 291 2.17 -11.02 23.25
N THR A 292 3.00 -10.05 22.84
CA THR A 292 2.54 -8.77 22.23
C THR A 292 1.75 -9.01 20.95
N LEU A 293 2.17 -9.98 20.14
CA LEU A 293 1.53 -10.32 18.87
C LEU A 293 0.46 -11.42 18.99
N GLY A 294 0.39 -12.16 20.10
CA GLY A 294 -0.63 -13.20 20.34
C GLY A 294 -2.05 -12.63 20.53
N TYR A 295 -2.14 -11.35 20.88
CA TYR A 295 -3.40 -10.59 20.93
C TYR A 295 -3.73 -9.90 19.61
N THR A 296 -2.98 -10.17 18.53
CA THR A 296 -3.23 -9.53 17.24
C THR A 296 -4.59 -9.97 16.69
N ARG A 297 -5.47 -9.00 16.49
CA ARG A 297 -6.76 -9.10 15.84
C ARG A 297 -6.70 -8.34 14.53
N ILE A 298 -7.50 -8.78 13.58
CA ILE A 298 -7.84 -8.01 12.39
C ILE A 298 -9.21 -7.40 12.64
N GLY A 299 -9.29 -6.08 12.62
CA GLY A 299 -10.56 -5.37 12.57
C GLY A 299 -10.95 -5.07 11.12
N LEU A 300 -12.20 -5.37 10.76
CA LEU A 300 -12.81 -5.01 9.48
C LEU A 300 -14.13 -4.26 9.72
N GLY A 301 -14.32 -3.11 9.07
CA GLY A 301 -15.60 -2.40 9.08
C GLY A 301 -16.57 -2.98 8.04
N ASP A 302 -17.87 -3.00 8.35
CA ASP A 302 -18.92 -3.38 7.38
C ASP A 302 -18.98 -2.41 6.18
N PHE A 303 -18.68 -2.93 4.99
CA PHE A 303 -18.66 -2.18 3.73
C PHE A 303 -20.03 -1.63 3.32
N TYR A 304 -21.12 -2.29 3.72
CA TYR A 304 -22.48 -1.86 3.36
C TYR A 304 -23.00 -0.77 4.29
N ASN A 305 -22.20 -0.38 5.28
CA ASN A 305 -22.65 0.45 6.37
C ASN A 305 -21.65 1.56 6.67
N ASN A 306 -22.00 2.78 6.27
CA ASN A 306 -21.27 4.02 6.60
C ASN A 306 -21.24 4.36 8.11
N SER A 307 -21.63 3.42 8.98
CA SER A 307 -21.58 3.56 10.43
C SER A 307 -20.19 3.40 11.01
N TYR A 308 -19.18 3.00 10.23
CA TYR A 308 -17.80 2.89 10.72
C TYR A 308 -16.82 3.68 9.87
N PHE A 309 -15.79 4.22 10.51
CA PHE A 309 -14.68 4.84 9.82
C PHE A 309 -13.36 4.43 10.44
N PHE A 310 -12.33 4.53 9.62
CA PHE A 310 -10.96 4.31 10.00
C PHE A 310 -10.30 5.64 10.36
N GLN A 311 -9.61 5.71 11.50
CA GLN A 311 -8.84 6.90 11.87
C GLN A 311 -7.52 6.54 12.54
N HIS A 312 -6.47 7.30 12.20
CA HIS A 312 -5.23 7.35 12.96
C HIS A 312 -5.42 8.22 14.22
N CYS A 313 -5.23 7.63 15.39
CA CYS A 313 -5.33 8.27 16.69
C CYS A 313 -3.95 8.29 17.38
N GLN A 314 -3.52 9.47 17.81
CA GLN A 314 -2.31 9.65 18.61
C GLN A 314 -2.73 9.78 20.09
N LEU A 315 -2.33 8.82 20.93
CA LEU A 315 -2.65 8.83 22.36
C LEU A 315 -1.68 9.80 23.08
N TYR A 316 -2.21 10.85 23.74
CA TYR A 316 -1.45 11.92 24.43
C TYR A 316 -0.40 11.45 25.44
N ASN A 317 -0.44 10.19 25.90
CA ASN A 317 0.47 9.66 26.92
C ASN A 317 1.03 8.26 26.60
N GLY A 318 0.98 7.83 25.33
CA GLY A 318 1.53 6.54 24.89
C GLY A 318 2.62 6.73 23.82
N PRO A 319 3.67 5.89 23.79
CA PRO A 319 4.67 5.92 22.71
C PRO A 319 4.14 5.41 21.36
N THR A 320 2.85 5.07 21.26
CA THR A 320 2.25 4.39 20.11
C THR A 320 1.07 5.17 19.56
N SER A 321 1.16 5.53 18.28
CA SER A 321 -0.01 5.88 17.49
C SER A 321 -0.72 4.59 17.05
N CYS A 322 -2.05 4.60 17.14
CA CYS A 322 -2.89 3.45 16.82
C CYS A 322 -3.89 3.85 15.73
N PHE A 323 -4.25 2.90 14.88
CA PHE A 323 -5.37 3.01 13.98
C PHE A 323 -6.60 2.36 14.61
N HIS A 324 -7.67 3.13 14.72
CA HIS A 324 -8.92 2.69 15.32
C HIS A 324 -10.01 2.53 14.26
N ILE A 325 -10.84 1.51 14.46
CA ILE A 325 -12.14 1.37 13.78
C ILE A 325 -13.17 1.89 14.76
N LEU A 326 -13.82 2.99 14.40
CA LEU A 326 -14.71 3.72 15.30
C LEU A 326 -16.11 3.78 14.69
N LYS A 327 -17.12 3.72 15.56
CA LYS A 327 -18.53 3.88 15.20
C LYS A 327 -18.86 5.36 15.00
N LYS A 328 -19.61 5.68 13.95
CA LYS A 328 -20.01 7.03 13.57
C LYS A 328 -21.12 7.55 14.48
N TYR A 329 -20.78 8.47 15.37
CA TYR A 329 -21.73 9.28 16.14
C TYR A 329 -21.72 10.73 15.60
N ASN A 330 -22.85 11.17 15.01
CA ASN A 330 -23.15 12.58 14.65
C ASN A 330 -22.16 13.33 13.73
N GLU A 331 -21.43 12.65 12.86
CA GLU A 331 -20.53 13.23 11.83
C GLU A 331 -19.36 14.09 12.34
N LYS A 332 -19.35 14.48 13.61
CA LYS A 332 -18.28 15.23 14.27
C LYS A 332 -17.48 14.31 15.19
N MET A 333 -16.17 14.32 14.98
CA MET A 333 -15.23 13.56 15.80
C MET A 333 -14.33 14.49 16.60
N THR A 334 -14.15 14.18 17.88
CA THR A 334 -13.18 14.82 18.76
C THR A 334 -12.07 13.84 19.13
N GLN A 335 -10.94 14.36 19.65
CA GLN A 335 -9.86 13.53 20.19
C GLN A 335 -10.34 12.61 21.31
N ASP A 336 -11.36 13.00 22.07
CA ASP A 336 -12.00 12.18 23.09
C ASP A 336 -12.56 10.87 22.51
N ASN A 337 -13.08 10.88 21.28
CA ASN A 337 -13.60 9.67 20.63
C ASN A 337 -12.50 8.63 20.32
N CYS A 338 -11.23 9.04 20.19
CA CYS A 338 -10.10 8.10 20.11
C CYS A 338 -9.85 7.37 21.44
N TYR A 339 -10.23 7.97 22.57
CA TYR A 339 -10.12 7.37 23.91
C TYR A 339 -11.32 6.51 24.28
N TYR A 340 -12.52 6.92 23.84
CA TYR A 340 -13.80 6.28 24.15
C TYR A 340 -14.34 5.39 23.03
N GLY A 341 -13.55 5.16 21.98
CA GLY A 341 -13.79 4.18 20.93
C GLY A 341 -13.75 2.75 21.45
N ASN A 342 -14.59 2.47 22.44
CA ASN A 342 -14.78 1.16 23.04
C ASN A 342 -15.72 0.41 22.11
N ILE A 343 -15.20 -0.58 21.39
CA ILE A 343 -16.05 -1.67 20.94
C ILE A 343 -16.11 -2.60 22.15
N SER A 344 -17.27 -2.69 22.80
CA SER A 344 -17.42 -3.55 23.97
C SER A 344 -17.28 -5.03 23.55
N LEU A 345 -16.85 -5.90 24.48
CA LEU A 345 -16.82 -7.34 24.26
C LEU A 345 -18.18 -7.89 23.81
N GLU A 346 -19.29 -7.39 24.37
CA GLU A 346 -20.65 -7.75 23.93
C GLU A 346 -20.92 -7.36 22.47
N GLU A 347 -20.46 -6.19 21.99
CA GLU A 347 -20.58 -5.78 20.58
C GLU A 347 -19.74 -6.65 19.63
N ILE A 348 -18.73 -7.37 20.14
CA ILE A 348 -17.86 -8.29 19.39
C ILE A 348 -18.43 -9.72 19.44
N GLU A 349 -18.93 -10.16 20.59
CA GLU A 349 -19.39 -11.53 20.85
C GLU A 349 -20.73 -11.84 20.19
N ASP A 350 -21.64 -10.86 20.06
CA ASP A 350 -22.93 -11.08 19.40
C ASP A 350 -22.84 -11.17 17.86
N HIS A 351 -21.72 -10.80 17.24
CA HIS A 351 -21.65 -10.50 15.78
C HIS A 351 -20.56 -11.30 15.02
N ALA A 352 -20.25 -12.50 15.50
CA ALA A 352 -19.36 -13.44 14.83
C ALA A 352 -19.96 -13.96 13.49
N TYR A 353 -19.69 -13.25 12.39
CA TYR A 353 -19.73 -13.86 11.06
C TYR A 353 -18.33 -13.88 10.44
N MET A 354 -17.88 -15.10 10.24
CA MET A 354 -16.65 -15.55 9.61
C MET A 354 -16.60 -15.06 8.15
N LEU A 355 -15.46 -14.49 7.72
CA LEU A 355 -15.11 -14.54 6.30
C LEU A 355 -14.92 -16.04 5.99
N ASN A 356 -15.94 -16.65 5.39
CA ASN A 356 -16.07 -18.10 5.25
C ASN A 356 -15.61 -18.51 3.84
N GLU A 357 -14.61 -19.39 3.73
CA GLU A 357 -14.93 -20.67 3.08
C GLU A 357 -15.57 -21.51 4.20
N SER A 358 -16.87 -21.77 4.27
CA SER A 358 -18.02 -21.49 3.41
C SER A 358 -19.26 -21.39 4.31
N LEU A 359 -20.17 -20.43 4.06
CA LEU A 359 -21.62 -20.64 4.05
C LEU A 359 -22.33 -19.32 3.69
N VAL A 360 -23.06 -19.40 2.59
CA VAL A 360 -24.15 -18.51 2.21
C VAL A 360 -25.24 -18.58 3.29
N SER A 361 -25.75 -17.44 3.77
CA SER A 361 -27.20 -17.14 3.72
C SER A 361 -27.56 -15.76 4.27
N GLU A 362 -28.75 -15.37 3.83
CA GLU A 362 -29.46 -14.10 3.83
C GLU A 362 -29.54 -13.28 5.13
N LYS A 363 -29.67 -11.97 4.89
CA LYS A 363 -30.38 -10.94 5.68
C LYS A 363 -30.14 -10.92 7.20
N SER A 364 -29.45 -9.88 7.65
CA SER A 364 -29.89 -9.15 8.84
C SER A 364 -29.37 -7.71 8.88
N LYS A 365 -30.27 -6.80 9.22
CA LYS A 365 -30.00 -5.42 9.63
C LYS A 365 -29.13 -5.42 10.91
N ASN A 366 -27.98 -4.74 10.87
CA ASN A 366 -27.39 -3.91 11.94
C ASN A 366 -25.86 -3.85 11.82
N ASN A 367 -25.31 -2.68 12.16
CA ASN A 367 -23.92 -2.24 12.11
C ASN A 367 -22.92 -3.27 12.71
N ARG A 368 -21.92 -3.72 11.92
CA ARG A 368 -20.90 -4.70 12.38
C ARG A 368 -19.45 -4.22 12.21
N VAL A 369 -18.61 -4.48 13.23
CA VAL A 369 -17.14 -4.55 13.10
C VAL A 369 -16.77 -6.01 13.29
N LEU A 370 -16.04 -6.58 12.33
CA LEU A 370 -15.60 -7.98 12.41
C LEU A 370 -14.20 -8.01 13.01
N MET A 371 -14.02 -8.75 14.09
CA MET A 371 -12.71 -8.99 14.71
C MET A 371 -12.38 -10.48 14.68
N SER A 372 -11.20 -10.83 14.15
CA SER A 372 -10.74 -12.23 14.11
C SER A 372 -9.29 -12.36 14.52
N LYS A 373 -8.93 -13.55 15.03
CA LYS A 373 -7.52 -13.89 15.28
C LYS A 373 -6.78 -13.95 13.95
N THR A 374 -5.63 -13.30 13.90
CA THR A 374 -4.74 -13.26 12.73
C THR A 374 -4.46 -14.65 12.16
N ASN A 375 -4.27 -15.67 13.03
CA ASN A 375 -3.97 -17.04 12.63
C ASN A 375 -5.08 -17.72 11.83
N ASN A 376 -6.34 -17.27 11.92
CA ASN A 376 -7.44 -17.83 11.13
C ASN A 376 -7.36 -17.38 9.66
N PHE A 377 -6.86 -16.17 9.43
CA PHE A 377 -6.75 -15.59 8.09
C PHE A 377 -5.35 -15.71 7.48
N MET A 378 -4.34 -15.85 8.34
CA MET A 378 -2.94 -15.89 7.98
C MET A 378 -2.19 -16.82 8.94
N PRO A 379 -2.31 -18.15 8.77
CA PRO A 379 -1.65 -19.12 9.63
C PRO A 379 -0.15 -18.84 9.70
N ASN A 380 0.39 -18.78 10.93
CA ASN A 380 1.82 -18.56 11.21
C ASN A 380 2.41 -17.23 10.68
N PHE A 381 1.61 -16.29 10.15
CA PHE A 381 2.12 -15.01 9.62
C PHE A 381 2.94 -14.25 10.66
N VAL A 382 2.39 -14.16 11.88
CA VAL A 382 3.04 -13.51 13.02
C VAL A 382 4.35 -14.20 13.39
N GLU A 383 4.36 -15.53 13.44
CA GLU A 383 5.53 -16.32 13.79
C GLU A 383 6.63 -16.18 12.73
N ASN A 384 6.26 -16.25 11.45
CA ASN A 384 7.16 -16.05 10.32
C ASN A 384 7.74 -14.63 10.33
N LEU A 385 6.91 -13.62 10.55
CA LEU A 385 7.34 -12.24 10.67
C LEU A 385 8.40 -12.08 11.78
N ILE A 386 8.12 -12.59 12.99
CA ILE A 386 9.11 -12.58 14.10
C ILE A 386 10.39 -13.34 13.71
N LYS A 387 10.24 -14.53 13.11
CA LYS A 387 11.35 -15.41 12.74
C LYS A 387 12.31 -14.76 11.75
N TYR A 388 11.80 -13.99 10.78
CA TYR A 388 12.63 -13.39 9.74
C TYR A 388 13.13 -11.98 10.08
N LEU A 389 12.55 -11.34 11.10
CA LEU A 389 13.01 -10.05 11.62
C LEU A 389 14.11 -10.15 12.68
N LYS A 390 14.18 -11.28 13.40
CA LYS A 390 15.32 -11.64 14.25
C LYS A 390 16.48 -12.15 13.40
#